data_AF-A0A8S0FHJ7-F1
#
_entry.id   AF-A0A8S0FHJ7-F1
#
_cell.length_a   1.000
_cell.length_b   1.000
_cell.length_c   1.000
_cell.angle_alpha   90.00
_cell.angle_beta   90.00
_cell.angle_gamma   90.00
#
_symmetry.space_group_name_H-M   'P 1'
#
loop_
_entity.id
_entity.type
_entity.pdbx_description
1 polymer ?
#
loop_
_entity_poly.entity_id
_entity_poly.type
_entity_poly.pdbx_seq_one_letter_code
_entity_poly.pdbx_strand_id
1 'polypeptide(L)'
;MPDNSAAIVIDIGTTNCKVTCFSCLDATTLGAHKFVTAKQISPQGDVDFDIDALWQEVRQAIAQLNAASPLPVRRISIASFGESGVFLDEHGEILTPMLAWYDRRGEEYLATCA
;
A
#
# COMPACT_ATOMS: atom_id res chain seq x y z
N MET A 1 -30.51 2.21 12.27
CA MET A 1 -30.32 0.80 11.89
C MET A 1 -28.86 0.44 12.16
N PRO A 2 -28.57 -0.78 12.65
CA PRO A 2 -27.18 -1.24 12.77
C PRO A 2 -26.47 -1.19 11.42
N ASP A 3 -25.17 -0.90 11.43
CA ASP A 3 -24.38 -0.73 10.21
C ASP A 3 -24.07 -2.09 9.55
N ASN A 4 -24.99 -2.55 8.71
CA ASN A 4 -24.89 -3.82 7.99
C ASN A 4 -24.08 -3.64 6.69
N SER A 5 -22.82 -3.21 6.84
CA SER A 5 -21.89 -3.05 5.73
C SER A 5 -20.48 -3.48 6.13
N ALA A 6 -19.58 -3.53 5.15
CA ALA A 6 -18.20 -3.89 5.35
C ALA A 6 -17.24 -2.74 5.02
N ALA A 7 -16.04 -2.82 5.58
CA ALA A 7 -14.92 -1.95 5.28
C ALA A 7 -13.72 -2.78 4.85
N ILE A 8 -13.05 -2.37 3.77
CA ILE A 8 -11.74 -2.89 3.41
C ILE A 8 -10.68 -2.03 4.09
N VAL A 9 -9.79 -2.66 4.84
CA VAL A 9 -8.67 -2.02 5.53
C VAL A 9 -7.39 -2.50 4.88
N ILE A 10 -6.62 -1.57 4.36
CA ILE A 10 -5.36 -1.78 3.65
C ILE A 10 -4.24 -1.31 4.56
N ASP A 11 -3.29 -2.18 4.84
CA ASP A 11 -2.06 -1.89 5.58
C ASP A 11 -0.88 -2.22 4.67
N ILE A 12 -0.21 -1.18 4.18
CA ILE A 12 0.96 -1.29 3.31
C ILE A 12 2.20 -1.17 4.18
N GLY A 13 2.80 -2.30 4.54
CA GLY A 13 4.08 -2.36 5.25
C GLY A 13 5.26 -2.43 4.29
N THR A 14 6.47 -2.28 4.81
CA THR A 14 7.69 -2.36 3.99
C THR A 14 8.02 -3.78 3.54
N THR A 15 7.62 -4.81 4.29
CA THR A 15 7.92 -6.21 3.96
C THR A 15 6.68 -6.96 3.47
N ASN A 16 5.53 -6.67 4.07
CA ASN A 16 4.27 -7.29 3.67
C ASN A 16 3.18 -6.23 3.65
N CYS A 17 2.21 -6.45 2.78
CA CYS A 17 0.96 -5.74 2.74
C CYS A 17 -0.16 -6.67 3.20
N LYS A 18 -1.18 -6.09 3.82
CA LYS A 18 -2.38 -6.81 4.27
C LYS A 18 -3.62 -6.03 3.86
N VAL A 19 -4.56 -6.73 3.24
CA VAL A 19 -5.89 -6.20 2.94
C VAL A 19 -6.89 -7.07 3.66
N THR A 20 -7.74 -6.47 4.50
CA THR A 20 -8.70 -7.20 5.33
C THR A 20 -10.09 -6.59 5.18
N CYS A 21 -11.10 -7.42 5.03
CA CYS A 21 -12.50 -7.01 5.02
C CYS A 21 -13.09 -7.23 6.42
N PHE A 22 -13.69 -6.20 7.01
CA PHE A 22 -14.31 -6.24 8.32
C PHE A 22 -15.78 -5.86 8.25
N SER A 23 -16.62 -6.54 9.05
CA SER A 23 -17.97 -6.10 9.36
C SER A 23 -17.92 -4.79 10.14
N CYS A 24 -18.73 -3.81 9.74
CA CYS A 24 -18.78 -2.52 10.41
C CYS A 24 -19.72 -2.50 11.61
N LEU A 25 -20.46 -3.58 11.83
CA LEU A 25 -21.32 -3.75 12.98
C LEU A 25 -20.51 -4.10 14.25
N ASP A 26 -19.51 -4.96 14.09
CA ASP A 26 -18.84 -5.65 15.21
C ASP A 26 -17.34 -5.90 15.00
N ALA A 27 -16.76 -5.39 13.90
CA ALA A 27 -15.37 -5.62 13.51
C ALA A 27 -14.99 -7.10 13.26
N THR A 28 -15.95 -7.98 13.03
CA THR A 28 -15.67 -9.37 12.65
C THR A 28 -14.93 -9.41 11.30
N THR A 29 -13.90 -10.24 11.19
CA THR A 29 -13.16 -10.42 9.93
C THR A 29 -13.98 -11.25 8.95
N LEU A 30 -14.27 -10.68 7.78
CA LEU A 30 -15.01 -11.33 6.70
C LEU A 30 -14.08 -11.96 5.65
N GLY A 31 -12.81 -11.56 5.64
CA GLY A 31 -11.77 -12.13 4.79
C GLY A 31 -10.47 -11.34 4.91
N ALA A 32 -9.34 -11.96 4.58
CA ALA A 32 -8.05 -11.30 4.56
C ALA A 32 -7.18 -11.83 3.42
N HIS A 33 -6.36 -10.94 2.87
CA HIS A 33 -5.34 -11.25 1.88
C HIS A 33 -4.02 -10.61 2.34
N LYS A 34 -2.93 -11.39 2.29
CA LYS A 34 -1.59 -10.94 2.67
C LYS A 34 -0.63 -11.29 1.55
N PHE A 35 0.22 -10.34 1.19
CA PHE A 35 1.22 -10.49 0.14
C PHE A 35 2.50 -9.76 0.51
N VAL A 36 3.60 -10.12 -0.16
CA VAL A 36 4.90 -9.47 0.04
C VAL A 36 4.86 -8.10 -0.63
N THR A 37 5.43 -7.09 0.03
CA THR A 37 5.58 -5.76 -0.58
C THR A 37 6.61 -5.84 -1.70
N ALA A 38 6.16 -5.63 -2.94
CA ALA A 38 7.01 -5.76 -4.12
C ALA A 38 8.14 -4.71 -4.11
N LYS A 39 9.35 -5.16 -4.41
CA LYS A 39 10.58 -4.35 -4.39
C LYS A 39 11.45 -4.69 -5.57
N GLN A 40 12.16 -3.69 -6.06
CA GLN A 40 13.26 -3.81 -6.99
C GLN A 40 14.55 -3.51 -6.23
N ILE A 41 15.51 -4.44 -6.31
CA ILE A 41 16.79 -4.33 -5.62
C ILE A 41 17.89 -4.20 -6.67
N SER A 42 18.63 -3.10 -6.64
CA SER A 42 19.77 -2.89 -7.55
C SER A 42 20.92 -3.85 -7.23
N PRO A 43 21.86 -4.10 -8.16
CA PRO A 43 23.07 -4.86 -7.85
C PRO A 43 23.91 -4.27 -6.70
N GLN A 44 23.78 -2.96 -6.45
CA GLN A 44 24.45 -2.23 -5.37
C GLN A 44 23.71 -2.33 -4.04
N GLY A 45 22.49 -2.91 -4.04
CA GLY A 45 21.66 -3.09 -2.85
C GLY A 45 20.66 -1.96 -2.58
N ASP A 46 20.52 -1.00 -3.51
CA ASP A 46 19.50 0.04 -3.42
C ASP A 46 18.11 -0.59 -3.53
N VAL A 47 17.15 -0.06 -2.78
CA VAL A 47 15.79 -0.62 -2.71
C VAL A 47 14.78 0.43 -3.16
N ASP A 48 14.07 0.07 -4.23
CA ASP A 48 12.90 0.79 -4.71
C ASP A 48 11.66 -0.10 -4.51
N PHE A 49 10.53 0.48 -4.17
CA PHE A 49 9.25 -0.24 -4.18
C PHE A 49 8.73 -0.32 -5.62
N ASP A 50 8.30 -1.53 -6.02
CA ASP A 50 7.67 -1.74 -7.31
C ASP A 50 6.20 -1.29 -7.21
N ILE A 51 5.94 -0.02 -7.54
CA ILE A 51 4.63 0.60 -7.34
C ILE A 51 3.55 -0.03 -8.22
N ASP A 52 3.90 -0.46 -9.43
CA ASP A 52 2.97 -1.07 -10.36
C ASP A 52 2.56 -2.46 -9.88
N ALA A 53 3.52 -3.30 -9.49
CA ALA A 53 3.24 -4.61 -8.92
C ALA A 53 2.46 -4.49 -7.61
N LEU A 54 2.86 -3.57 -6.72
CA LEU A 54 2.15 -3.29 -5.47
C LEU A 54 0.70 -2.86 -5.73
N TRP A 55 0.48 -1.97 -6.70
CA TRP A 55 -0.86 -1.49 -7.04
C TRP A 55 -1.73 -2.59 -7.64
N GLN A 56 -1.16 -3.44 -8.50
CA GLN A 56 -1.87 -4.61 -9.05
C GLN A 56 -2.33 -5.57 -7.95
N GLU A 57 -1.45 -5.91 -7.01
CA GLU A 57 -1.78 -6.78 -5.87
C GLU A 57 -2.86 -6.18 -4.96
N VAL A 58 -2.76 -4.89 -4.64
CA VAL A 58 -3.78 -4.17 -3.85
C VAL A 58 -5.14 -4.23 -4.56
N ARG A 59 -5.19 -3.93 -5.86
CA ARG A 59 -6.42 -3.98 -6.66
C ARG A 59 -7.03 -5.38 -6.69
N GLN A 60 -6.20 -6.41 -6.87
CA GLN A 60 -6.65 -7.79 -6.87
C GLN A 60 -7.22 -8.20 -5.51
N ALA A 61 -6.53 -7.86 -4.43
CA ALA A 61 -6.99 -8.13 -3.06
C ALA A 61 -8.32 -7.45 -2.75
N ILE A 62 -8.48 -6.16 -3.13
CA ILE A 62 -9.74 -5.43 -2.99
C ILE A 62 -10.86 -6.13 -3.77
N ALA A 63 -10.62 -6.47 -5.05
CA ALA A 63 -11.63 -7.10 -5.89
C ALA A 63 -12.07 -8.47 -5.34
N GLN A 64 -11.12 -9.31 -4.92
CA GLN A 64 -11.39 -10.61 -4.33
C GLN A 64 -12.19 -10.49 -3.03
N LEU A 65 -11.80 -9.60 -2.13
CA LEU A 65 -12.47 -9.42 -0.83
C LEU A 65 -13.85 -8.78 -0.99
N ASN A 66 -14.02 -7.85 -1.93
CA ASN A 66 -15.32 -7.29 -2.24
C ASN A 66 -16.28 -8.34 -2.81
N ALA A 67 -15.79 -9.21 -3.72
CA ALA A 67 -16.60 -10.29 -4.30
C ALA A 67 -16.97 -11.37 -3.28
N ALA A 68 -16.08 -11.66 -2.32
CA ALA A 68 -16.29 -12.66 -1.29
C ALA A 68 -17.10 -12.14 -0.08
N SER A 69 -17.24 -10.82 0.08
CA SER A 69 -17.90 -10.23 1.24
C SER A 69 -19.41 -10.54 1.24
N PRO A 70 -19.96 -11.07 2.35
CA PRO A 70 -21.40 -11.24 2.50
C PRO A 70 -22.16 -9.92 2.73
N LEU A 71 -21.41 -8.83 3.00
CA LEU A 71 -21.94 -7.49 3.24
C LEU A 71 -21.46 -6.51 2.16
N PRO A 72 -22.25 -5.48 1.81
CA PRO A 72 -21.80 -4.46 0.88
C PRO A 72 -20.59 -3.70 1.45
N VAL A 73 -19.47 -3.67 0.72
CA VAL A 73 -18.30 -2.86 1.08
C VAL A 73 -18.62 -1.40 0.79
N ARG A 74 -18.57 -0.54 1.81
CA ARG A 74 -18.88 0.90 1.68
C ARG A 74 -17.73 1.83 2.07
N ARG A 75 -16.66 1.27 2.65
CA ARG A 75 -15.54 2.03 3.18
C ARG A 75 -14.24 1.36 2.80
N ILE A 76 -13.24 2.19 2.53
CA ILE A 76 -11.85 1.79 2.42
C ILE A 76 -11.06 2.64 3.41
N SER A 77 -10.24 2.00 4.24
CA SER A 77 -9.28 2.66 5.12
C SER A 77 -7.88 2.21 4.74
N ILE A 78 -6.91 3.14 4.75
CA ILE A 78 -5.55 2.88 4.31
C ILE A 78 -4.57 3.37 5.37
N ALA A 79 -3.64 2.50 5.75
CA ALA A 79 -2.44 2.81 6.50
C ALA A 79 -1.22 2.36 5.66
N SER A 80 -0.14 3.12 5.73
CA SER A 80 1.10 2.83 4.99
C SER A 80 2.33 3.25 5.79
N PHE A 81 3.50 2.77 5.41
CA PHE A 81 4.77 3.33 5.89
C PHE A 81 4.93 4.78 5.43
N GLY A 82 5.53 5.61 6.30
CA GLY A 82 5.82 7.01 6.00
C GLY A 82 7.03 7.21 5.09
N GLU A 83 7.29 8.48 4.77
CA GLU A 83 8.53 9.01 4.17
C GLU A 83 8.95 8.46 2.79
N SER A 84 8.22 7.50 2.23
CA SER A 84 8.43 7.01 0.87
C SER A 84 7.38 7.58 -0.07
N GLY A 85 7.76 7.89 -1.30
CA GLY A 85 6.85 8.48 -2.28
C GLY A 85 7.46 8.55 -3.66
N VAL A 86 6.67 9.07 -4.59
CA VAL A 86 7.05 9.31 -5.99
C VAL A 86 6.78 10.76 -6.36
N PHE A 87 7.51 11.28 -7.34
CA PHE A 87 7.12 12.53 -7.99
C PHE A 87 6.12 12.25 -9.10
N LEU A 88 5.16 13.17 -9.24
CA LEU A 88 4.13 13.13 -10.28
C LEU A 88 4.31 14.33 -11.21
N ASP A 89 3.96 14.16 -12.48
CA ASP A 89 3.80 15.28 -13.41
C ASP A 89 2.42 15.97 -13.26
N GLU A 90 2.16 16.96 -14.13
CA GLU A 90 0.89 17.69 -14.16
C GLU A 90 -0.33 16.86 -14.61
N HIS A 91 -0.09 15.68 -15.19
CA HIS A 91 -1.11 14.73 -15.61
C HIS A 91 -1.34 13.62 -14.58
N GLY A 92 -0.52 13.57 -13.52
CA GLY A 92 -0.57 12.55 -12.47
C GLY A 92 0.25 11.29 -12.80
N GLU A 93 1.13 11.35 -13.80
CA GLU A 93 2.00 10.25 -14.17
C GLU A 93 3.22 10.18 -13.25
N ILE A 94 3.63 8.95 -12.91
CA ILE A 94 4.78 8.70 -12.02
C ILE A 94 6.09 8.98 -12.78
N LEU A 95 6.91 9.88 -12.23
CA LEU A 95 8.19 10.28 -12.84
C LEU A 95 9.41 9.60 -12.25
N THR A 96 9.29 9.01 -11.05
CA THR A 96 10.43 8.44 -10.31
C THR A 96 10.08 7.08 -9.73
N PRO A 97 11.09 6.22 -9.48
CA PRO A 97 10.92 5.09 -8.58
C PRO A 97 10.43 5.54 -7.21
N MET A 98 9.72 4.65 -6.51
CA MET A 98 9.34 4.90 -5.11
C MET A 98 10.49 4.47 -4.21
N LEU A 99 11.31 5.42 -3.76
CA LEU A 99 12.45 5.14 -2.90
C LEU A 99 12.00 4.55 -1.56
N ALA A 100 12.76 3.60 -1.02
CA ALA A 100 12.53 3.17 0.36
C ALA A 100 12.83 4.30 1.35
N TRP A 101 12.08 4.39 2.47
CA TRP A 101 12.31 5.43 3.48
C TRP A 101 13.71 5.39 4.11
N TYR A 102 14.36 4.22 4.08
CA TYR A 102 15.73 4.01 4.57
C TYR A 102 16.80 4.17 3.47
N ASP A 103 16.45 4.81 2.36
CA ASP A 103 17.38 5.07 1.26
C ASP A 103 18.50 6.05 1.66
N ARG A 104 19.72 5.76 1.21
CA ARG A 104 20.93 6.53 1.54
C ARG A 104 21.62 7.15 0.33
N ARG A 105 21.05 7.03 -0.88
CA ARG A 105 21.64 7.59 -2.12
C ARG A 105 21.75 9.12 -2.05
N GLY A 106 20.94 9.76 -1.22
CA GLY A 106 20.96 11.21 -1.00
C GLY A 106 21.96 11.72 0.05
N GLU A 107 22.79 10.87 0.66
CA GLU A 107 23.66 11.29 1.77
C GLU A 107 24.68 12.36 1.40
N GLU A 108 25.14 12.38 0.15
CA GLU A 108 26.10 13.39 -0.34
C GLU A 108 25.54 14.82 -0.27
N TYR A 109 24.22 14.99 -0.33
CA TYR A 109 23.57 16.30 -0.28
C TYR A 109 23.43 16.84 1.15
N LEU A 110 23.57 16.00 2.18
CA LEU A 110 23.40 16.42 3.58
C LEU A 110 24.36 17.55 3.97
N ALA A 111 25.59 17.53 3.42
CA ALA A 111 26.59 18.56 3.67
C ALA A 111 26.27 19.91 3.00
N THR A 112 25.36 19.93 2.02
CA THR A 112 25.00 21.14 1.25
C THR A 112 23.78 21.88 1.81
N CYS A 113 23.10 21.30 2.80
CA CYS A 113 21.92 21.88 3.45
C CYS A 113 22.25 22.79 4.65
N ALA A 114 23.51 23.20 4.79
CA ALA A 114 24.02 24.03 5.89
C ALA A 114 24.02 25.53 5.55
#